data_AF-A0A0B4F8H1-F1
#
_entry.id   AF-A0A0B4F8H1-F1
#
_cell.length_a   1.000
_cell.length_b   1.000
_cell.length_c   1.000
_cell.angle_alpha   90.00
_cell.angle_beta   90.00
_cell.angle_gamma   90.00
#
_symmetry.space_group_name_H-M   'P 1'
#
loop_
_entity.id
_entity.type
_entity.pdbx_description
1 polymer ?
#
loop_
_entity_poly.entity_id
_entity_poly.type
_entity_poly.pdbx_seq_one_letter_code
_entity_poly.pdbx_strand_id
1 'polypeptide(L)'
;MDYQISGPLWNASAQGHTACVKLLLDAGTNPDPPRPGGINKGGPLNVASRRSDDPILVKLLLDFGAEVGQFGVDGKTALCHAAQNNDASLAILLLEYDAEINKTTITGNTPLTIAITHNSHHVLRLFLERWHHYLICPRLKGPHLLEITAKYGDLETIGILGNTNHFRLKYDEKYTLDDFSKVI
;
A
#
# COMPACT_ATOMS: atom_id res chain seq x y z
N MET A 1 24.39 26.75 10.86
CA MET A 1 23.54 25.82 11.64
C MET A 1 23.22 24.67 10.71
N ASP A 2 23.85 23.52 10.94
CA ASP A 2 23.55 22.30 10.19
C ASP A 2 22.15 21.88 10.57
N TYR A 3 21.16 22.29 9.78
CA TYR A 3 19.80 21.82 9.94
C TYR A 3 19.86 20.31 9.67
N GLN A 4 19.82 19.48 10.73
CA GLN A 4 19.80 18.03 10.54
C GLN A 4 18.52 17.67 9.78
N ILE A 5 18.70 17.42 8.50
CA ILE A 5 17.65 17.16 7.49
C ILE A 5 16.85 15.87 7.82
N SER A 6 17.36 15.04 8.72
CA SER A 6 16.67 13.87 9.26
C SER A 6 17.07 13.68 10.73
N GLY A 7 16.08 13.77 11.62
CA GLY A 7 16.26 13.54 13.05
C GLY A 7 16.68 12.09 13.36
N PRO A 8 17.11 11.81 14.61
CA PRO A 8 17.64 10.50 15.01
C PRO A 8 16.64 9.36 14.74
N LEU A 9 15.36 9.57 15.00
CA LEU A 9 14.29 8.59 14.76
C LEU A 9 14.18 8.22 13.27
N TRP A 10 14.31 9.22 12.40
CA TRP A 10 14.27 9.02 10.96
C TRP A 10 15.41 8.14 10.48
N ASN A 11 16.64 8.48 10.88
CA ASN A 11 17.82 7.75 10.44
C ASN A 11 17.80 6.32 10.97
N ALA A 12 17.37 6.12 12.22
CA ALA A 12 17.20 4.79 12.79
C ALA A 12 16.14 3.97 12.03
N SER A 13 15.00 4.58 11.69
CA SER A 13 13.94 3.91 10.90
C SER A 13 14.40 3.59 9.48
N ALA A 14 15.16 4.49 8.84
CA ALA A 14 15.70 4.30 7.50
C ALA A 14 16.70 3.13 7.41
N GLN A 15 17.41 2.87 8.51
CA GLN A 15 18.38 1.77 8.60
C GLN A 15 17.76 0.48 9.16
N GLY A 16 16.49 0.47 9.56
CA GLY A 16 15.86 -0.71 10.17
C GLY A 16 16.35 -1.00 11.60
N HIS A 17 16.88 0.00 12.32
CA HIS A 17 17.39 -0.17 13.68
C HIS A 17 16.26 -0.16 14.72
N THR A 18 15.46 -1.23 14.76
CA THR A 18 14.22 -1.33 15.54
C THR A 18 14.42 -1.11 17.05
N ALA A 19 15.52 -1.60 17.61
CA ALA A 19 15.87 -1.33 19.01
C ALA A 19 16.13 0.16 19.28
N CYS A 20 16.84 0.85 18.38
CA CYS A 20 17.11 2.28 18.50
C CYS A 20 15.82 3.10 18.34
N VAL A 21 14.96 2.71 17.40
CA VAL A 21 13.64 3.36 17.21
C VAL A 21 12.81 3.23 18.47
N LYS A 22 12.75 2.04 19.09
CA LYS A 22 12.04 1.82 20.34
C LYS A 22 12.55 2.73 21.46
N LEU A 23 13.86 2.76 21.69
CA LEU A 23 14.46 3.62 22.73
C LEU A 23 14.15 5.10 22.52
N LEU A 24 14.16 5.57 21.27
CA LEU A 24 13.84 6.96 20.94
C LEU A 24 12.36 7.28 21.19
N LEU A 25 11.46 6.38 20.81
CA LEU A 25 10.02 6.53 21.05
C LEU A 25 9.68 6.46 22.55
N ASP A 26 10.28 5.52 23.29
CA ASP A 26 10.15 5.39 24.74
C ASP A 26 10.64 6.67 25.48
N ALA A 27 11.62 7.37 24.91
CA ALA A 27 12.10 8.66 25.43
C ALA A 27 11.15 9.84 25.17
N GLY A 28 9.98 9.60 24.55
CA GLY A 28 8.97 10.63 24.24
C GLY A 28 9.21 11.36 22.91
N THR A 29 9.99 10.79 22.00
CA THR A 29 10.15 11.36 20.66
C THR A 29 8.82 11.28 19.90
N ASN A 30 8.44 12.36 19.22
CA ASN A 30 7.28 12.34 18.32
C ASN A 30 7.50 11.33 17.18
N PRO A 31 6.60 10.35 16.95
CA PRO A 31 6.70 9.38 15.85
C PRO A 31 6.65 10.04 14.46
N ASP A 32 6.04 11.22 14.37
CA ASP A 32 5.93 12.05 13.16
C ASP A 32 6.65 13.39 13.36
N PRO A 33 8.00 13.38 13.45
CA PRO A 33 8.76 14.60 13.68
C PRO A 33 8.52 15.60 12.52
N PRO A 34 8.38 16.89 12.84
CA PRO A 34 8.08 17.92 11.83
C PRO A 34 9.15 17.94 10.74
N ARG A 35 8.71 18.07 9.48
CA ARG A 35 9.62 18.14 8.35
C ARG A 35 10.36 19.48 8.31
N PRO A 36 11.67 19.48 7.97
CA PRO A 36 12.33 20.69 7.51
C PRO A 36 11.56 21.28 6.33
N GLY A 37 11.32 22.60 6.35
CA GLY A 37 10.76 23.30 5.20
C GLY A 37 11.64 23.13 3.95
N GLY A 38 11.02 22.87 2.80
CA GLY A 38 11.70 22.74 1.50
C GLY A 38 12.20 21.33 1.15
N ILE A 39 12.00 20.32 2.01
CA ILE A 39 12.44 18.95 1.74
C ILE A 39 11.26 17.99 1.91
N ASN A 40 10.81 17.42 0.79
CA ASN A 40 9.75 16.42 0.73
C ASN A 40 10.25 15.05 1.20
N LYS A 41 10.95 14.96 2.32
CA LYS A 41 11.39 13.68 2.89
C LYS A 41 10.16 12.94 3.45
N GLY A 42 9.98 11.63 3.25
CA GLY A 42 8.79 10.86 3.72
C GLY A 42 8.93 10.37 5.16
N GLY A 43 7.92 10.50 6.03
CA GLY A 43 8.03 10.27 7.50
C GLY A 43 8.58 8.90 7.93
N PRO A 44 8.96 8.71 9.21
CA PRO A 44 9.62 7.47 9.70
C PRO A 44 8.90 6.18 9.30
N LEU A 45 7.57 6.16 9.43
CA LEU A 45 6.72 5.04 9.00
C LEU A 45 6.88 4.70 7.51
N ASN A 46 6.90 5.71 6.65
CA ASN A 46 7.01 5.54 5.21
C ASN A 46 8.39 5.01 4.79
N VAL A 47 9.46 5.46 5.46
CA VAL A 47 10.80 4.94 5.18
C VAL A 47 10.94 3.50 5.65
N ALA A 48 10.41 3.15 6.82
CA ALA A 48 10.37 1.77 7.29
C ALA A 48 9.57 0.87 6.32
N SER A 49 8.39 1.32 5.89
CA SER A 49 7.51 0.56 4.98
C SER A 49 8.12 0.32 3.60
N ARG A 50 9.00 1.21 3.12
CA ARG A 50 9.71 1.04 1.84
C ARG A 50 10.64 -0.17 1.80
N ARG A 51 11.11 -0.60 2.97
CA ARG A 51 12.09 -1.69 3.05
C ARG A 51 11.44 -3.07 3.04
N SER A 52 10.16 -3.22 3.41
CA SER A 52 9.45 -4.51 3.60
C SER A 52 10.09 -5.56 4.53
N ASP A 53 11.35 -5.40 4.93
CA ASP A 53 12.11 -6.41 5.66
C ASP A 53 11.76 -6.51 7.16
N ASP A 54 11.14 -5.49 7.74
CA ASP A 54 10.90 -5.40 9.19
C ASP A 54 9.48 -4.90 9.53
N PRO A 55 8.48 -5.82 9.58
CA PRO A 55 7.12 -5.48 9.99
C PRO A 55 7.03 -5.10 11.49
N ILE A 56 7.99 -5.51 12.32
CA ILE A 56 8.02 -5.17 13.75
C ILE A 56 8.30 -3.67 13.90
N LEU A 57 9.22 -3.13 13.12
CA LEU A 57 9.51 -1.70 13.09
C LEU A 57 8.27 -0.87 12.70
N VAL A 58 7.56 -1.29 11.65
CA VAL A 58 6.34 -0.61 11.20
C VAL A 58 5.28 -0.64 12.30
N LYS A 59 5.05 -1.82 12.89
CA LYS A 59 4.10 -1.98 13.99
C LYS A 59 4.45 -1.09 15.18
N LEU A 60 5.72 -1.05 15.56
CA LEU A 60 6.20 -0.21 16.65
C LEU A 60 5.91 1.28 16.39
N LEU A 61 6.15 1.76 15.17
CA LEU A 61 5.85 3.16 14.83
C LEU A 61 4.34 3.44 14.90
N LEU A 62 3.51 2.52 14.43
CA LEU A 62 2.05 2.62 14.51
C LEU A 62 1.52 2.57 15.95
N ASP A 63 2.08 1.70 16.80
CA ASP A 63 1.75 1.58 18.22
C ASP A 63 2.01 2.89 19.00
N PHE A 64 3.01 3.66 18.57
CA PHE A 64 3.31 4.98 19.13
C PHE A 64 2.51 6.12 18.48
N GLY A 65 1.59 5.81 17.56
CA GLY A 65 0.67 6.77 16.96
C GLY A 65 1.18 7.44 15.68
N ALA A 66 2.10 6.81 14.94
CA ALA A 66 2.51 7.31 13.63
C ALA A 66 1.32 7.37 12.64
N GLU A 67 1.22 8.45 11.87
CA GLU A 67 0.14 8.65 10.91
C GLU A 67 0.28 7.71 9.69
N VAL A 68 -0.60 6.69 9.65
CA VAL A 68 -0.60 5.64 8.62
C VAL A 68 -0.74 6.15 7.18
N GLY A 69 -1.46 7.27 7.02
CA GLY A 69 -1.83 7.84 5.73
C GLY A 69 -0.81 8.81 5.14
N GLN A 70 0.36 9.03 5.77
CA GLN A 70 1.33 10.00 5.29
C GLN A 70 1.99 9.60 3.97
N PHE A 71 2.21 10.61 3.12
CA PHE A 71 2.96 10.47 1.90
C PHE A 71 4.47 10.45 2.11
N GLY A 72 5.13 9.57 1.38
CA GLY A 72 6.57 9.47 1.23
C GLY A 72 7.19 10.58 0.37
N VAL A 73 8.51 10.50 0.19
CA VAL A 73 9.26 11.34 -0.79
C VAL A 73 8.73 11.20 -2.21
N ASP A 74 8.30 9.99 -2.52
CA ASP A 74 7.86 9.53 -3.83
C ASP A 74 6.34 9.70 -3.99
N GLY A 75 5.69 10.36 -3.02
CA GLY A 75 4.26 10.60 -3.02
C GLY A 75 3.42 9.34 -2.87
N LYS A 76 3.99 8.26 -2.32
CA LYS A 76 3.30 7.00 -2.01
C LYS A 76 3.02 6.87 -0.52
N THR A 77 1.89 6.26 -0.16
CA THR A 77 1.58 5.88 1.23
C THR A 77 2.33 4.60 1.61
N ALA A 78 2.37 4.26 2.90
CA ALA A 78 2.90 2.97 3.35
C ALA A 78 2.17 1.78 2.68
N LEU A 79 0.85 1.89 2.47
CA LEU A 79 0.05 0.84 1.84
C LEU A 79 0.40 0.67 0.35
N CYS A 80 0.73 1.77 -0.34
CA CYS A 80 1.25 1.71 -1.70
C CYS A 80 2.61 0.99 -1.78
N HIS A 81 3.47 1.11 -0.77
CA HIS A 81 4.74 0.38 -0.70
C HIS A 81 4.52 -1.12 -0.48
N ALA A 82 3.60 -1.49 0.42
CA ALA A 82 3.19 -2.88 0.61
C ALA A 82 2.68 -3.49 -0.71
N ALA A 83 1.83 -2.75 -1.43
CA ALA A 83 1.32 -3.14 -2.74
C ALA A 83 2.37 -3.23 -3.84
N GLN A 84 3.44 -2.44 -3.77
CA GLN A 84 4.55 -2.50 -4.72
C GLN A 84 5.45 -3.71 -4.48
N ASN A 85 5.68 -4.05 -3.20
CA ASN A 85 6.60 -5.12 -2.79
C ASN A 85 5.91 -6.49 -2.65
N ASN A 86 4.62 -6.59 -3.00
CA ASN A 86 3.79 -7.78 -2.78
C ASN A 86 3.78 -8.27 -1.31
N ASP A 87 3.91 -7.34 -0.35
CA ASP A 87 3.96 -7.65 1.08
C ASP A 87 2.56 -7.64 1.69
N ALA A 88 1.90 -8.80 1.66
CA ALA A 88 0.57 -8.97 2.22
C ALA A 88 0.54 -8.79 3.74
N SER A 89 1.60 -9.19 4.45
CA SER A 89 1.69 -9.06 5.91
C SER A 89 1.70 -7.59 6.34
N LEU A 90 2.53 -6.78 5.66
CA LEU A 90 2.55 -5.34 5.87
C LEU A 90 1.22 -4.69 5.47
N ALA A 91 0.59 -5.14 4.39
CA ALA A 91 -0.72 -4.65 3.98
C ALA A 91 -1.80 -4.95 5.03
N ILE A 92 -1.85 -6.16 5.60
CA ILE A 92 -2.75 -6.51 6.72
C ILE A 92 -2.53 -5.55 7.88
N LEU A 93 -1.28 -5.42 8.32
CA LEU A 93 -0.91 -4.57 9.46
C LEU A 93 -1.38 -3.13 9.23
N LEU A 94 -1.09 -2.53 8.07
CA LEU A 94 -1.49 -1.15 7.78
C LEU A 94 -3.01 -0.99 7.77
N LEU A 95 -3.74 -1.97 7.22
CA LEU A 95 -5.21 -1.94 7.21
C LEU A 95 -5.82 -2.13 8.61
N GLU A 96 -5.15 -2.84 9.51
CA GLU A 96 -5.56 -2.96 10.92
C GLU A 96 -5.44 -1.64 11.70
N TYR A 97 -4.56 -0.74 11.25
CA TYR A 97 -4.42 0.63 11.77
C TYR A 97 -5.12 1.66 10.87
N ASP A 98 -6.24 1.27 10.26
CA ASP A 98 -7.14 2.14 9.48
C ASP A 98 -6.48 2.82 8.26
N ALA A 99 -5.49 2.18 7.62
CA ALA A 99 -4.98 2.67 6.34
C ALA A 99 -6.08 2.76 5.28
N GLU A 100 -6.23 3.94 4.68
CA GLU A 100 -7.15 4.17 3.58
C GLU A 100 -6.75 3.36 2.32
N ILE A 101 -7.48 2.27 2.04
CA ILE A 101 -7.21 1.36 0.92
C ILE A 101 -7.24 2.01 -0.47
N ASN A 102 -7.96 3.14 -0.61
CA ASN A 102 -8.12 3.88 -1.87
C ASN A 102 -7.32 5.18 -1.92
N LYS A 103 -6.45 5.45 -0.93
CA LYS A 103 -5.69 6.69 -0.90
C LYS A 103 -4.77 6.79 -2.12
N THR A 104 -4.98 7.82 -2.93
CA THR A 104 -4.23 7.99 -4.17
C THR A 104 -2.86 8.59 -3.91
N THR A 105 -1.85 8.09 -4.62
CA THR A 105 -0.54 8.74 -4.72
C THR A 105 -0.66 10.12 -5.37
N ILE A 106 0.41 10.90 -5.32
CA ILE A 106 0.50 12.20 -6.04
C ILE A 106 0.30 12.07 -7.56
N THR A 107 0.54 10.89 -8.12
CA THR A 107 0.35 10.57 -9.54
C THR A 107 -1.04 10.01 -9.85
N GLY A 108 -1.94 9.96 -8.86
CA GLY A 108 -3.29 9.43 -9.01
C GLY A 108 -3.41 7.91 -9.00
N ASN A 109 -2.36 7.16 -8.61
CA ASN A 109 -2.43 5.70 -8.52
C ASN A 109 -3.02 5.27 -7.17
N THR A 110 -3.84 4.22 -7.15
CA THR A 110 -4.31 3.61 -5.90
C THR A 110 -3.41 2.44 -5.52
N PRO A 111 -3.42 1.97 -4.25
CA PRO A 111 -2.73 0.73 -3.87
C PRO A 111 -3.08 -0.45 -4.78
N LEU A 112 -4.34 -0.57 -5.24
CA LEU A 112 -4.73 -1.63 -6.17
C LEU A 112 -4.09 -1.48 -7.55
N THR A 113 -4.08 -0.28 -8.14
CA THR A 113 -3.44 -0.12 -9.46
C THR A 113 -1.93 -0.35 -9.36
N ILE A 114 -1.31 -0.02 -8.23
CA ILE A 114 0.09 -0.35 -7.95
C ILE A 114 0.28 -1.87 -7.89
N ALA A 115 -0.57 -2.59 -7.15
CA ALA A 115 -0.49 -4.05 -7.07
C ALA A 115 -0.61 -4.71 -8.45
N ILE A 116 -1.48 -4.19 -9.34
CA ILE A 116 -1.61 -4.69 -10.72
C ILE A 116 -0.36 -4.38 -11.55
N THR A 117 0.13 -3.15 -11.49
CA THR A 117 1.33 -2.75 -12.28
C THR A 117 2.60 -3.52 -11.89
N HIS A 118 2.66 -4.00 -10.64
CA HIS A 118 3.78 -4.78 -10.10
C HIS A 118 3.47 -6.27 -9.98
N ASN A 119 2.34 -6.76 -10.49
CA ASN A 119 1.91 -8.17 -10.41
C ASN A 119 2.00 -8.73 -8.97
N SER A 120 1.59 -7.92 -8.00
CA SER A 120 1.62 -8.26 -6.57
C SER A 120 0.40 -9.10 -6.18
N HIS A 121 0.40 -10.37 -6.57
CA HIS A 121 -0.73 -11.28 -6.46
C HIS A 121 -1.28 -11.44 -5.04
N HIS A 122 -0.41 -11.48 -4.03
CA HIS A 122 -0.82 -11.74 -2.65
C HIS A 122 -1.55 -10.54 -2.07
N VAL A 123 -1.01 -9.33 -2.29
CA VAL A 123 -1.66 -8.09 -1.90
C VAL A 123 -2.94 -7.86 -2.71
N LEU A 124 -2.92 -8.19 -4.01
CA LEU A 124 -4.08 -8.09 -4.88
C LEU A 124 -5.25 -8.95 -4.37
N ARG A 125 -5.00 -10.23 -4.06
CA ARG A 125 -6.01 -11.11 -3.46
C ARG A 125 -6.55 -10.54 -2.16
N LEU A 126 -5.65 -10.08 -1.28
CA LEU A 126 -6.04 -9.47 -0.01
C LEU A 126 -6.94 -8.23 -0.18
N PHE A 127 -6.62 -7.34 -1.13
CA PHE A 127 -7.44 -6.15 -1.39
C PHE A 127 -8.83 -6.52 -1.94
N LEU A 128 -8.91 -7.57 -2.77
CA LEU A 128 -10.17 -8.05 -3.35
C LEU A 128 -11.02 -8.78 -2.29
N GLU A 129 -10.42 -9.59 -1.41
CA GLU A 129 -11.13 -10.24 -0.30
C GLU A 129 -11.73 -9.22 0.68
N ARG A 130 -10.96 -8.18 1.02
CA ARG A 130 -11.42 -7.13 1.95
C ARG A 130 -12.30 -6.07 1.28
N TRP A 131 -12.57 -6.18 -0.02
CA TRP A 131 -13.34 -5.20 -0.81
C TRP A 131 -14.70 -4.86 -0.20
N HIS A 132 -15.41 -5.86 0.34
CA HIS A 132 -16.75 -5.70 0.92
C HIS A 132 -16.79 -4.91 2.23
N HIS A 133 -15.68 -4.83 2.96
CA HIS A 133 -15.61 -4.03 4.19
C HIS A 133 -15.60 -2.52 3.91
N TYR A 134 -15.38 -2.11 2.66
CA TYR A 134 -15.36 -0.72 2.23
C TYR A 134 -16.62 -0.41 1.43
N LEU A 135 -17.75 -0.31 2.14
CA LEU A 135 -19.12 -0.11 1.63
C LEU A 135 -19.35 1.17 0.80
N ILE A 136 -18.34 2.04 0.68
CA ILE A 136 -18.32 3.22 -0.19
C ILE A 136 -17.03 3.18 -1.01
N CYS A 137 -16.77 2.07 -1.69
CA CYS A 137 -15.82 2.07 -2.80
C CYS A 137 -16.56 2.64 -4.00
N PRO A 138 -16.34 3.90 -4.42
CA PRO A 138 -16.65 4.26 -5.77
C PRO A 138 -15.80 3.33 -6.65
N ARG A 139 -16.45 2.32 -7.23
CA ARG A 139 -15.97 1.41 -8.28
C ARG A 139 -14.56 1.78 -8.71
N LEU A 140 -13.54 1.02 -8.29
CA LEU A 140 -12.11 1.26 -8.55
C LEU A 140 -11.90 2.45 -9.46
N LYS A 141 -11.85 3.66 -8.89
CA LYS A 141 -11.78 4.92 -9.64
C LYS A 141 -10.35 5.12 -10.20
N GLY A 142 -9.72 4.05 -10.67
CA GLY A 142 -8.64 4.17 -11.61
C GLY A 142 -9.25 4.51 -12.96
N PRO A 143 -8.93 5.66 -13.57
CA PRO A 143 -9.10 5.73 -15.02
C PRO A 143 -8.26 4.56 -15.55
N HIS A 144 -8.82 3.73 -16.43
CA HIS A 144 -8.07 2.69 -17.13
C HIS A 144 -7.76 1.37 -16.36
N LEU A 145 -8.49 0.90 -15.34
CA LEU A 145 -8.16 -0.40 -14.67
C LEU A 145 -7.96 -1.58 -15.64
N LEU A 146 -8.87 -1.75 -16.60
CA LEU A 146 -8.75 -2.76 -17.66
C LEU A 146 -7.56 -2.51 -18.57
N GLU A 147 -7.28 -1.26 -18.92
CA GLU A 147 -6.12 -0.90 -19.73
C GLU A 147 -4.80 -1.09 -18.97
N ILE A 148 -4.74 -0.78 -17.67
CA ILE A 148 -3.58 -1.04 -16.80
C ILE A 148 -3.36 -2.56 -16.70
N THR A 149 -4.43 -3.33 -16.49
CA THR A 149 -4.37 -4.80 -16.46
C THR A 149 -3.89 -5.34 -17.81
N ALA A 150 -4.41 -4.83 -18.92
CA ALA A 150 -3.99 -5.24 -20.26
C ALA A 150 -2.53 -4.84 -20.58
N LYS A 151 -2.06 -3.73 -20.00
CA LYS A 151 -0.72 -3.18 -20.26
C LYS A 151 0.37 -3.80 -19.37
N TYR A 152 0.04 -4.18 -18.15
CA TYR A 152 1.02 -4.59 -17.13
C TYR A 152 0.73 -5.94 -16.44
N GLY A 153 -0.53 -6.39 -16.47
CA GLY A 153 -0.95 -7.61 -15.78
C GLY A 153 -0.45 -8.87 -16.47
N ASP A 154 0.10 -9.77 -15.69
CA ASP A 154 0.44 -11.13 -16.12
C ASP A 154 -0.79 -12.07 -16.06
N LEU A 155 -0.58 -13.32 -16.49
CA LEU A 155 -1.65 -14.32 -16.54
C LEU A 155 -2.27 -14.57 -15.18
N GLU A 156 -1.47 -14.56 -14.10
CA GLU A 156 -2.00 -14.78 -12.75
C GLU A 156 -2.83 -13.57 -12.31
N THR A 157 -2.36 -12.35 -12.50
CA THR A 157 -3.09 -11.12 -12.18
C THR A 157 -4.40 -11.03 -12.95
N ILE A 158 -4.38 -11.33 -14.25
CA ILE A 158 -5.59 -11.42 -15.08
C ILE A 158 -6.52 -12.52 -14.55
N GLY A 159 -5.99 -13.68 -14.19
CA GLY A 159 -6.76 -14.79 -13.62
C GLY A 159 -7.41 -14.43 -12.27
N ILE A 160 -6.68 -13.74 -11.39
CA ILE A 160 -7.20 -13.24 -10.12
C ILE A 160 -8.36 -12.28 -10.39
N LEU A 161 -8.14 -11.25 -11.20
CA LEU A 161 -9.16 -10.25 -11.52
C LEU A 161 -10.37 -10.88 -12.22
N GLY A 162 -10.16 -11.78 -13.17
CA GLY A 162 -11.21 -12.47 -13.92
C GLY A 162 -12.05 -13.44 -13.08
N ASN A 163 -11.45 -14.07 -12.07
CA ASN A 163 -12.16 -14.93 -11.13
C ASN A 163 -12.91 -14.15 -10.04
N THR A 164 -12.62 -12.86 -9.88
CA THR A 164 -13.35 -12.04 -8.91
C THR A 164 -14.68 -11.57 -9.45
N ASN A 165 -15.76 -11.87 -8.73
CA ASN A 165 -17.11 -11.45 -9.08
C ASN A 165 -17.32 -9.93 -8.95
N HIS A 166 -16.36 -9.19 -8.38
CA HIS A 166 -16.46 -7.75 -8.15
C HIS A 166 -16.50 -6.91 -9.43
N PHE A 167 -16.00 -7.44 -10.55
CA PHE A 167 -16.02 -6.77 -11.85
C PHE A 167 -17.18 -7.21 -12.75
N ARG A 168 -17.93 -8.25 -12.36
CA ARG A 168 -19.09 -8.73 -13.11
C ARG A 168 -20.25 -7.78 -12.86
N LEU A 169 -20.74 -7.16 -13.93
CA LEU A 169 -22.04 -6.48 -13.91
C LEU A 169 -23.14 -7.51 -13.69
N LYS A 170 -24.31 -7.08 -13.23
CA LYS A 170 -25.51 -7.94 -13.07
C LYS A 170 -25.89 -8.72 -14.36
N TYR A 171 -25.36 -8.30 -15.51
CA TYR A 171 -25.55 -8.94 -16.82
C TYR A 171 -24.43 -9.95 -17.19
N ASP A 172 -23.29 -9.93 -16.50
CA ASP A 172 -22.13 -10.81 -16.74
C ASP A 172 -22.25 -12.18 -16.05
N GLU A 173 -23.29 -12.39 -15.23
CA GLU A 173 -23.62 -13.69 -14.63
C GLU A 173 -23.93 -14.77 -15.70
N LYS A 174 -24.24 -14.36 -16.94
CA LYS A 174 -24.54 -15.26 -18.05
C LYS A 174 -23.33 -15.76 -18.83
N TYR A 175 -22.16 -15.15 -18.65
CA TYR A 175 -20.94 -15.52 -19.35
C TYR A 175 -19.95 -16.12 -18.36
N THR A 176 -19.79 -17.43 -18.40
CA THR A 176 -18.76 -18.17 -17.69
C THR A 176 -17.55 -18.38 -18.58
N LEU A 177 -16.35 -18.52 -18.01
CA LEU A 177 -15.13 -18.83 -18.78
C LEU A 177 -15.29 -20.10 -19.65
N ASP A 178 -16.13 -21.04 -19.22
CA ASP A 178 -16.50 -22.24 -19.97
C ASP A 178 -17.23 -21.96 -21.30
N ASP A 179 -17.89 -20.81 -21.44
CA ASP A 179 -18.58 -20.45 -22.69
C ASP A 179 -17.58 -20.16 -23.83
N PHE A 180 -16.35 -19.78 -23.50
CA PHE A 180 -15.28 -19.57 -24.50
C PHE A 180 -14.52 -20.87 -24.84
N SER A 181 -14.65 -21.92 -24.02
CA SER A 181 -14.04 -23.23 -24.30
C SER A 181 -14.80 -24.03 -25.37
N LYS A 182 -16.05 -23.64 -25.68
CA LYS A 182 -16.92 -24.31 -26.66
C LYS A 182 -16.77 -23.79 -28.10
N VAL A 183 -15.88 -22.83 -28.35
CA VAL A 183 -15.72 -22.19 -29.67
C VAL A 183 -14.38 -22.57 -30.34
N ILE A 184 -13.75 -23.67 -29.91
CA ILE A 184 -12.61 -24.28 -30.60
C ILE A 184 -13.02 -25.66 -31.09
#